data_AF-A0A1K1NAM8-F1
#
_entry.id   AF-A0A1K1NAM8-F1
#
_cell.length_a   1.000
_cell.length_b   1.000
_cell.length_c   1.000
_cell.angle_alpha   90.00
_cell.angle_beta   90.00
_cell.angle_gamma   90.00
#
_symmetry.space_group_name_H-M   'P 1'
#
loop_
_entity.id
_entity.type
_entity.pdbx_description
1 polymer ?
#
loop_
_entity_poly.entity_id
_entity_poly.type
_entity_poly.pdbx_seq_one_letter_code
_entity_poly.pdbx_strand_id
1 'polypeptide(L)'
;MTFRHAIFIITAAAVLAYGLLKPHRNWDMVAYVAAAYHRDGYRGEDLSRATYDSVRRTVSSKRFALLTSGRYPGTVFADPASLEQQIPFYATRVAYIGLVRLLGRAGLGYAAATFTISACFAALSVLLLGLIMSRTSVPLGMLPVVAAVTGYTDLARFSTPDAMACFFSLAGVYSLMGKGKAVFPVAAILPLIRTDFILLSALLMGHAYLRGSRLAAPCSLLAAIGLYLLITRMSGGYGYLTLFNFTFMGSPHPYPADIVISTRPADYLMPYWVLLNDLVLRSHAAIYVVALYLLWLRGGQERARREFYPLLAIPIVFTAGHLLLFPSDQYRFFVFSASLILVWCLHVAQGLRQADPSAA
;
A
#
# COMPACT_ATOMS: atom_id res chain seq x y z
N MET A 1 -14.20 -13.27 26.89
CA MET A 1 -13.27 -12.27 26.29
C MET A 1 -12.06 -12.91 25.62
N THR A 2 -11.53 -14.00 26.15
CA THR A 2 -10.36 -14.75 25.64
C THR A 2 -10.52 -15.24 24.20
N PHE A 3 -11.69 -15.80 23.84
CA PHE A 3 -11.97 -16.29 22.48
C PHE A 3 -11.90 -15.20 21.40
N ARG A 4 -12.37 -13.98 21.70
CA ARG A 4 -12.33 -12.84 20.77
C ARG A 4 -10.90 -12.43 20.44
N HIS A 5 -10.03 -12.34 21.44
CA HIS A 5 -8.63 -11.98 21.25
C HIS A 5 -7.84 -13.11 20.57
N ALA A 6 -8.22 -14.37 20.80
CA ALA A 6 -7.61 -15.51 20.10
C ALA A 6 -7.79 -15.41 18.57
N ILE A 7 -8.96 -15.01 18.07
CA ILE A 7 -9.20 -14.85 16.62
C ILE A 7 -8.24 -13.81 16.01
N PHE A 8 -7.96 -12.71 16.72
CA PHE A 8 -7.05 -11.67 16.25
C PHE A 8 -5.65 -12.23 16.06
N ILE A 9 -5.15 -12.87 17.12
CA ILE A 9 -3.79 -13.39 17.18
C ILE A 9 -3.62 -14.52 16.17
N ILE A 10 -4.57 -15.45 16.07
CA ILE A 10 -4.51 -16.57 15.13
C ILE A 10 -4.54 -16.07 13.69
N THR A 11 -5.43 -15.14 13.35
CA THR A 11 -5.51 -14.60 11.98
C THR A 11 -4.23 -13.86 11.60
N ALA A 12 -3.72 -13.00 12.49
CA ALA A 12 -2.48 -12.27 12.26
C ALA A 12 -1.27 -13.21 12.17
N ALA A 13 -1.18 -14.21 13.04
CA ALA A 13 -0.13 -15.22 13.03
C ALA A 13 -0.16 -16.06 11.75
N ALA A 14 -1.35 -16.42 11.27
CA ALA A 14 -1.51 -17.13 9.99
C ALA A 14 -1.01 -16.29 8.80
N VAL A 15 -1.36 -15.00 8.75
CA VAL A 15 -0.87 -14.07 7.71
C VAL A 15 0.64 -13.89 7.79
N LEU A 16 1.19 -13.72 9.00
CA LEU A 16 2.64 -13.63 9.23
C LEU A 16 3.37 -14.89 8.74
N ALA A 17 2.93 -16.04 9.21
CA ALA A 17 3.52 -17.33 8.86
C ALA A 17 3.45 -17.57 7.35
N TYR A 18 2.32 -17.26 6.72
CA TYR A 18 2.17 -17.41 5.27
C TYR A 18 3.12 -16.48 4.49
N GLY A 19 3.25 -15.22 4.90
CA GLY A 19 4.19 -14.27 4.30
C GLY A 19 5.65 -14.71 4.40
N LEU A 20 6.06 -15.25 5.55
CA LEU A 20 7.43 -15.71 5.80
C LEU A 20 7.74 -17.05 5.13
N LEU A 21 6.79 -17.99 5.10
CA LEU A 21 6.98 -19.34 4.56
C LEU A 21 6.80 -19.40 3.04
N LYS A 22 5.98 -18.52 2.47
CA LYS A 22 5.66 -18.49 1.02
C LYS A 22 5.84 -17.09 0.39
N PRO A 23 6.98 -16.40 0.61
CA PRO A 23 7.21 -15.07 0.03
C PRO A 23 7.24 -15.15 -1.50
N HIS A 24 6.64 -14.18 -2.17
CA HIS A 24 6.56 -14.17 -3.63
C HIS A 24 7.91 -13.84 -4.28
N ARG A 25 8.80 -13.09 -3.59
CA ARG A 25 10.16 -12.76 -4.06
C ARG A 25 10.12 -12.18 -5.49
N ASN A 26 9.34 -11.12 -5.67
CA ASN A 26 9.10 -10.46 -6.97
C ASN A 26 10.25 -9.52 -7.35
N TRP A 27 10.17 -8.95 -8.56
CA TRP A 27 11.19 -8.05 -9.08
C TRP A 27 11.42 -6.81 -8.20
N ASP A 28 10.38 -6.29 -7.54
CA ASP A 28 10.51 -5.18 -6.58
C ASP A 28 11.58 -5.45 -5.50
N MET A 29 11.79 -6.72 -5.11
CA MET A 29 12.85 -7.11 -4.18
C MET A 29 14.24 -6.68 -4.68
N VAL A 30 14.54 -6.89 -5.98
CA VAL A 30 15.84 -6.52 -6.57
C VAL A 30 16.06 -5.02 -6.46
N ALA A 31 15.06 -4.23 -6.86
CA ALA A 31 15.16 -2.78 -6.87
C ALA A 31 15.23 -2.18 -5.45
N TYR A 32 14.47 -2.71 -4.47
CA TYR A 32 14.58 -2.26 -3.08
C TYR A 32 15.90 -2.68 -2.42
N VAL A 33 16.44 -3.84 -2.74
CA VAL A 33 17.78 -4.26 -2.28
C VAL A 33 18.86 -3.35 -2.85
N ALA A 34 18.79 -3.05 -4.15
CA ALA A 34 19.70 -2.10 -4.80
C ALA A 34 19.59 -0.71 -4.17
N ALA A 35 18.38 -0.20 -3.94
CA ALA A 35 18.18 1.09 -3.28
C ALA A 35 18.75 1.11 -1.85
N ALA A 36 18.68 0.01 -1.12
CA ALA A 36 19.29 -0.12 0.20
C ALA A 36 20.82 -0.08 0.15
N TYR A 37 21.46 -0.87 -0.72
CA TYR A 37 22.93 -0.83 -0.91
C TYR A 37 23.41 0.51 -1.43
N HIS A 38 22.67 1.15 -2.33
CA HIS A 38 23.00 2.48 -2.82
C HIS A 38 23.01 3.52 -1.68
N ARG A 39 22.09 3.41 -0.71
CA ARG A 39 22.09 4.24 0.50
C ARG A 39 23.26 3.94 1.44
N ASP A 40 23.94 2.80 1.28
CA ASP A 40 25.20 2.47 1.97
C ASP A 40 26.45 2.85 1.16
N GLY A 41 26.29 3.52 0.02
CA GLY A 41 27.41 4.05 -0.77
C GLY A 41 27.84 3.19 -1.95
N TYR A 42 27.22 2.03 -2.17
CA TYR A 42 27.56 1.16 -3.31
C TYR A 42 27.12 1.79 -4.64
N ARG A 43 27.98 1.69 -5.67
CA ARG A 43 27.74 2.24 -7.02
C ARG A 43 28.24 1.27 -8.10
N GLY A 44 27.83 1.48 -9.34
CA GLY A 44 28.25 0.75 -10.54
C GLY A 44 28.25 -0.76 -10.36
N GLU A 45 29.37 -1.39 -10.71
CA GLU A 45 29.53 -2.84 -10.60
C GLU A 45 29.41 -3.36 -9.17
N ASP A 46 29.91 -2.61 -8.18
CA ASP A 46 29.85 -3.03 -6.78
C ASP A 46 28.42 -3.08 -6.27
N LEU A 47 27.58 -2.13 -6.69
CA LEU A 47 26.15 -2.16 -6.41
C LEU A 47 25.49 -3.38 -7.03
N SER A 48 25.78 -3.65 -8.30
CA SER A 48 25.20 -4.78 -9.02
C SER A 48 25.59 -6.11 -8.39
N ARG A 49 26.88 -6.29 -8.11
CA ARG A 49 27.42 -7.47 -7.43
C ARG A 49 26.76 -7.68 -6.07
N ALA A 50 26.76 -6.67 -5.20
CA ALA A 50 26.17 -6.76 -3.86
C ALA A 50 24.67 -7.06 -3.91
N THR A 51 23.93 -6.42 -4.81
CA THR A 51 22.49 -6.62 -5.00
C THR A 51 22.19 -8.05 -5.40
N TYR A 52 22.81 -8.52 -6.49
CA TYR A 52 22.48 -9.83 -7.04
C TYR A 52 23.04 -10.98 -6.22
N ASP A 53 24.15 -10.81 -5.49
CA ASP A 53 24.64 -11.79 -4.52
C ASP A 53 23.67 -11.96 -3.36
N SER A 54 23.14 -10.85 -2.82
CA SER A 54 22.13 -10.86 -1.76
C SER A 54 20.84 -11.57 -2.22
N VAL A 55 20.39 -11.27 -3.43
CA VAL A 55 19.20 -11.91 -4.03
C VAL A 55 19.46 -13.40 -4.27
N ARG A 56 20.62 -13.77 -4.86
CA ARG A 56 20.98 -15.16 -5.19
C ARG A 56 21.04 -16.05 -3.95
N ARG A 57 21.56 -15.56 -2.82
CA ARG A 57 21.59 -16.30 -1.56
C ARG A 57 20.20 -16.54 -0.96
N THR A 58 19.21 -15.74 -1.35
CA THR A 58 17.88 -15.74 -0.74
C THR A 58 16.85 -16.52 -1.54
N VAL A 59 17.05 -16.68 -2.85
CA VAL A 59 16.07 -17.31 -3.76
C VAL A 59 16.63 -18.58 -4.40
N SER A 60 15.75 -19.47 -4.86
CA SER A 60 16.18 -20.66 -5.60
C SER A 60 16.75 -20.28 -6.97
N SER A 61 17.62 -21.10 -7.54
CA SER A 61 18.23 -20.85 -8.86
C SER A 61 17.19 -20.61 -9.96
N LYS A 62 16.06 -21.34 -9.93
CA LYS A 62 14.93 -21.13 -10.84
C LYS A 62 14.31 -19.73 -10.68
N ARG A 63 14.11 -19.27 -9.45
CA ARG A 63 13.56 -17.94 -9.19
C ARG A 63 14.57 -16.84 -9.53
N PHE A 64 15.85 -17.06 -9.25
CA PHE A 64 16.92 -16.15 -9.64
C PHE A 64 16.91 -15.93 -11.16
N ALA A 65 16.91 -17.02 -11.94
CA ALA A 65 16.82 -16.93 -13.39
C ALA A 65 15.59 -16.14 -13.86
N LEU A 66 14.42 -16.33 -13.26
CA LEU A 66 13.23 -15.54 -13.59
C LEU A 66 13.37 -14.05 -13.26
N LEU A 67 14.15 -13.70 -12.24
CA LEU A 67 14.39 -12.31 -11.84
C LEU A 67 15.47 -11.62 -12.69
N THR A 68 16.27 -12.39 -13.43
CA THR A 68 17.41 -11.88 -14.20
C THR A 68 17.35 -12.25 -15.69
N SER A 69 16.25 -12.86 -16.16
CA SER A 69 16.04 -13.20 -17.56
C SER A 69 14.87 -12.42 -18.17
N GLY A 70 14.86 -12.35 -19.50
CA GLY A 70 13.92 -11.54 -20.28
C GLY A 70 14.48 -10.18 -20.65
N ARG A 71 13.78 -9.48 -21.55
CA ARG A 71 14.30 -8.23 -22.16
C ARG A 71 14.57 -7.13 -21.15
N TYR A 72 13.69 -6.94 -20.17
CA TYR A 72 13.85 -5.89 -19.16
C TYR A 72 14.73 -6.34 -17.98
N PRO A 73 14.40 -7.41 -17.22
CA PRO A 73 15.23 -7.81 -16.08
C PRO A 73 16.63 -8.30 -16.47
N GLY A 74 16.78 -8.85 -17.69
CA GLY A 74 18.08 -9.27 -18.22
C GLY A 74 19.02 -8.09 -18.49
N THR A 75 18.53 -6.99 -19.08
CA THR A 75 19.33 -5.79 -19.27
C THR A 75 19.71 -5.15 -17.94
N VAL A 76 18.77 -5.05 -17.00
CA VAL A 76 19.03 -4.51 -15.65
C VAL A 76 20.01 -5.40 -14.86
N PHE A 77 20.08 -6.69 -15.16
CA PHE A 77 21.06 -7.61 -14.57
C PHE A 77 22.44 -7.50 -15.21
N ALA A 78 22.49 -7.33 -16.54
CA ALA A 78 23.73 -7.31 -17.30
C ALA A 78 24.46 -5.95 -17.26
N ASP A 79 23.72 -4.84 -17.13
CA ASP A 79 24.28 -3.49 -17.14
C ASP A 79 24.09 -2.77 -15.79
N PRO A 80 25.18 -2.50 -15.06
CA PRO A 80 25.14 -1.73 -13.82
C PRO A 80 24.51 -0.34 -13.94
N ALA A 81 24.68 0.34 -15.08
CA ALA A 81 24.09 1.66 -15.28
C ALA A 81 22.56 1.56 -15.35
N SER A 82 22.04 0.51 -16.00
CA SER A 82 20.61 0.22 -16.06
C SER A 82 20.01 -0.01 -14.66
N LEU A 83 20.72 -0.74 -13.79
CA LEU A 83 20.31 -0.93 -12.38
C LEU A 83 20.30 0.39 -11.61
N GLU A 84 21.34 1.21 -11.75
CA GLU A 84 21.41 2.51 -11.07
C GLU A 84 20.27 3.44 -11.45
N GLN A 85 19.88 3.46 -12.74
CA GLN A 85 18.74 4.25 -13.19
C GLN A 85 17.40 3.76 -12.61
N GLN A 86 17.29 2.55 -12.06
CA GLN A 86 16.05 2.13 -11.37
C GLN A 86 15.92 2.78 -9.98
N ILE A 87 17.04 3.14 -9.34
CA ILE A 87 17.06 3.56 -7.93
C ILE A 87 16.14 4.75 -7.64
N PRO A 88 16.07 5.82 -8.47
CA PRO A 88 15.21 6.97 -8.17
C PRO A 88 13.72 6.62 -8.02
N PHE A 89 13.23 5.56 -8.68
CA PHE A 89 11.84 5.09 -8.49
C PHE A 89 11.60 4.51 -7.10
N TYR A 90 12.59 3.84 -6.54
CA TYR A 90 12.47 3.11 -5.28
C TYR A 90 12.92 3.93 -4.07
N ALA A 91 13.90 4.83 -4.27
CA ALA A 91 14.55 5.62 -3.24
C ALA A 91 13.64 6.56 -2.44
N THR A 92 12.47 6.90 -2.99
CA THR A 92 11.45 7.76 -2.36
C THR A 92 10.75 7.07 -1.18
N ARG A 93 10.81 5.75 -1.06
CA ARG A 93 10.23 5.00 0.08
C ARG A 93 11.22 4.90 1.24
N VAL A 94 11.53 6.07 1.78
CA VAL A 94 12.60 6.29 2.78
C VAL A 94 12.42 5.43 4.02
N ALA A 95 11.21 5.38 4.58
CA ALA A 95 10.94 4.58 5.78
C ALA A 95 11.16 3.09 5.52
N TYR A 96 10.74 2.59 4.36
CA TYR A 96 10.86 1.18 4.01
C TYR A 96 12.31 0.79 3.79
N ILE A 97 13.06 1.57 3.01
CA ILE A 97 14.48 1.34 2.76
C ILE A 97 15.28 1.46 4.07
N GLY A 98 14.94 2.42 4.93
CA GLY A 98 15.55 2.58 6.25
C GLY A 98 15.39 1.31 7.10
N LEU A 99 14.20 0.72 7.11
CA LEU A 99 13.94 -0.51 7.85
C LEU A 99 14.62 -1.74 7.21
N VAL A 100 14.66 -1.83 5.88
CA VAL A 100 15.42 -2.87 5.16
C VAL A 100 16.90 -2.84 5.58
N ARG A 101 17.50 -1.64 5.62
CA ARG A 101 18.89 -1.46 6.05
C ARG A 101 19.08 -1.82 7.52
N LEU A 102 18.15 -1.42 8.39
CA LEU A 102 18.21 -1.74 9.81
C LEU A 102 18.23 -3.25 10.05
N LEU A 103 17.28 -3.99 9.49
CA LEU A 103 17.20 -5.44 9.63
C LEU A 103 18.36 -6.15 8.93
N GLY A 104 18.79 -5.61 7.79
CA GLY A 104 19.94 -6.09 7.05
C GLY A 104 21.23 -6.02 7.86
N ARG A 105 21.49 -4.88 8.53
CA ARG A 105 22.63 -4.70 9.44
C ARG A 105 22.51 -5.53 10.72
N ALA A 106 21.30 -5.85 11.14
CA ALA A 106 21.04 -6.78 12.23
C ALA A 106 21.25 -8.27 11.86
N GLY A 107 21.66 -8.57 10.62
CA GLY A 107 22.07 -9.90 10.18
C GLY A 107 21.05 -10.67 9.34
N LEU A 108 19.85 -10.12 9.09
CA LEU A 108 18.82 -10.82 8.31
C LEU A 108 19.15 -10.87 6.80
N GLY A 109 20.02 -9.97 6.31
CA GLY A 109 20.30 -9.77 4.88
C GLY A 109 19.22 -8.92 4.20
N TYR A 110 19.62 -8.15 3.18
CA TYR A 110 18.76 -7.10 2.60
C TYR A 110 17.56 -7.70 1.87
N ALA A 111 17.78 -8.76 1.09
CA ALA A 111 16.70 -9.44 0.37
C ALA A 111 15.67 -10.06 1.33
N ALA A 112 16.11 -10.76 2.39
CA ALA A 112 15.18 -11.34 3.35
C ALA A 112 14.44 -10.30 4.20
N ALA A 113 15.09 -9.17 4.51
CA ALA A 113 14.45 -8.06 5.19
C ALA A 113 13.22 -7.54 4.41
N THR A 114 13.28 -7.47 3.08
CA THR A 114 12.17 -6.93 2.27
C THR A 114 10.83 -7.63 2.52
N PHE A 115 10.77 -8.95 2.38
CA PHE A 115 9.52 -9.70 2.57
C PHE A 115 9.19 -9.90 4.05
N THR A 116 10.19 -9.93 4.94
CA THR A 116 9.95 -10.03 6.39
C THR A 116 9.22 -8.79 6.90
N ILE A 117 9.63 -7.60 6.46
CA ILE A 117 8.94 -6.35 6.78
C ILE A 117 7.49 -6.41 6.31
N SER A 118 7.25 -6.84 5.08
CA SER A 118 5.90 -6.92 4.51
C SER A 118 5.02 -7.92 5.27
N ALA A 119 5.54 -9.08 5.64
CA ALA A 119 4.82 -10.07 6.45
C ALA A 119 4.46 -9.53 7.84
N CYS A 120 5.42 -8.86 8.52
CA CYS A 120 5.20 -8.24 9.83
C CYS A 120 4.13 -7.14 9.76
N PHE A 121 4.24 -6.20 8.82
CA PHE A 121 3.26 -5.12 8.72
C PHE A 121 1.89 -5.59 8.23
N ALA A 122 1.80 -6.63 7.41
CA ALA A 122 0.52 -7.22 7.03
C ALA A 122 -0.17 -7.85 8.25
N ALA A 123 0.56 -8.57 9.10
CA ALA A 123 0.04 -9.14 10.34
C ALA A 123 -0.41 -8.05 11.34
N LEU A 124 0.40 -7.00 11.53
CA LEU A 124 0.03 -5.84 12.35
C LEU A 124 -1.21 -5.13 11.80
N SER A 125 -1.34 -5.04 10.48
CA SER A 125 -2.53 -4.48 9.83
C SER A 125 -3.78 -5.30 10.11
N VAL A 126 -3.69 -6.63 10.14
CA VAL A 126 -4.81 -7.52 10.50
C VAL A 126 -5.23 -7.31 11.96
N LEU A 127 -4.28 -7.19 12.89
CA LEU A 127 -4.58 -6.88 14.29
C LEU A 127 -5.34 -5.55 14.40
N LEU A 128 -4.87 -4.53 13.68
CA LEU A 128 -5.47 -3.20 13.69
C LEU A 128 -6.86 -3.17 13.02
N LEU A 129 -7.04 -3.95 11.94
CA LEU A 129 -8.34 -4.16 11.32
C LEU A 129 -9.32 -4.81 12.31
N GLY A 130 -8.87 -5.81 13.07
CA GLY A 130 -9.67 -6.40 14.15
C GLY A 130 -10.10 -5.36 15.20
N LEU A 131 -9.19 -4.46 15.59
CA LEU A 131 -9.52 -3.37 16.52
C LEU A 131 -10.55 -2.39 15.93
N ILE A 132 -10.46 -2.09 14.64
CA ILE A 132 -11.46 -1.28 13.92
C ILE A 132 -12.82 -2.00 13.92
N MET A 133 -12.85 -3.28 13.56
CA MET A 133 -14.07 -4.10 13.58
C MET A 133 -14.69 -4.20 14.97
N SER A 134 -13.89 -4.17 16.05
CA SER A 134 -14.42 -4.18 17.43
C SER A 134 -15.19 -2.90 17.78
N ARG A 135 -15.05 -1.83 17.00
CA ARG A 135 -15.81 -0.58 17.11
C ARG A 135 -17.04 -0.53 16.21
N THR A 136 -17.33 -1.59 15.48
CA THR A 136 -18.52 -1.70 14.63
C THR A 136 -19.42 -2.84 15.14
N SER A 137 -20.57 -3.05 14.50
CA SER A 137 -21.42 -4.21 14.82
C SER A 137 -20.86 -5.53 14.29
N VAL A 138 -19.84 -5.49 13.43
CA VAL A 138 -19.40 -6.66 12.64
C VAL A 138 -18.79 -7.74 13.55
N PRO A 139 -19.24 -9.00 13.45
CA PRO A 139 -18.74 -10.11 14.25
C PRO A 139 -17.27 -10.31 13.98
N LEU A 140 -16.47 -10.34 15.06
CA LEU A 140 -15.02 -10.53 14.96
C LEU A 140 -14.64 -11.89 14.32
N GLY A 141 -15.55 -12.87 14.34
CA GLY A 141 -15.38 -14.13 13.60
C GLY A 141 -15.29 -13.96 12.08
N MET A 142 -15.67 -12.81 11.54
CA MET A 142 -15.50 -12.48 10.11
C MET A 142 -14.11 -11.96 9.78
N LEU A 143 -13.24 -11.67 10.76
CA LEU A 143 -11.90 -11.11 10.52
C LEU A 143 -11.06 -11.97 9.55
N PRO A 144 -10.98 -13.32 9.68
CA PRO A 144 -10.25 -14.14 8.70
C PRO A 144 -10.82 -14.00 7.28
N VAL A 145 -12.14 -13.91 7.14
CA VAL A 145 -12.81 -13.78 5.84
C VAL A 145 -12.50 -12.41 5.23
N VAL A 146 -12.65 -11.33 6.00
CA VAL A 146 -12.32 -9.97 5.54
C VAL A 146 -10.85 -9.91 5.13
N ALA A 147 -9.94 -10.45 5.95
CA ALA A 147 -8.51 -10.46 5.65
C ALA A 147 -8.17 -11.24 4.37
N ALA A 148 -8.79 -12.41 4.17
CA ALA A 148 -8.58 -13.22 2.98
C ALA A 148 -9.15 -12.56 1.71
N VAL A 149 -10.39 -12.09 1.76
CA VAL A 149 -11.10 -11.50 0.61
C VAL A 149 -10.45 -10.19 0.14
N THR A 150 -9.89 -9.41 1.07
CA THR A 150 -9.29 -8.09 0.74
C THR A 150 -7.81 -8.17 0.38
N GLY A 151 -7.19 -9.36 0.48
CA GLY A 151 -5.84 -9.61 -0.05
C GLY A 151 -4.68 -9.44 0.95
N TYR A 152 -4.91 -9.53 2.26
CA TYR A 152 -3.82 -9.43 3.26
C TYR A 152 -2.78 -10.55 3.13
N THR A 153 -3.20 -11.72 2.66
CA THR A 153 -2.31 -12.87 2.42
C THR A 153 -1.29 -12.58 1.33
N ASP A 154 -1.70 -11.92 0.24
CA ASP A 154 -0.78 -11.55 -0.82
C ASP A 154 0.06 -10.33 -0.44
N LEU A 155 -0.54 -9.37 0.26
CA LEU A 155 0.17 -8.22 0.82
C LEU A 155 1.36 -8.64 1.71
N ALA A 156 1.21 -9.72 2.48
CA ALA A 156 2.26 -10.28 3.32
C ALA A 156 3.42 -10.93 2.54
N ARG A 157 3.21 -11.28 1.27
CA ARG A 157 4.18 -12.04 0.46
C ARG A 157 5.01 -11.19 -0.48
N PHE A 158 4.54 -9.99 -0.82
CA PHE A 158 5.25 -9.09 -1.71
C PHE A 158 6.38 -8.37 -0.98
N SER A 159 7.52 -8.18 -1.66
CA SER A 159 8.65 -7.38 -1.15
C SER A 159 8.41 -5.89 -1.45
N THR A 160 7.36 -5.30 -0.87
CA THR A 160 6.97 -3.91 -1.11
C THR A 160 6.60 -3.16 0.17
N PRO A 161 6.66 -1.82 0.16
CA PRO A 161 6.20 -0.96 1.26
C PRO A 161 4.68 -0.99 1.49
N ASP A 162 3.91 -1.67 0.64
CA ASP A 162 2.44 -1.58 0.64
C ASP A 162 1.82 -2.11 1.93
N ALA A 163 2.40 -3.15 2.53
CA ALA A 163 1.97 -3.66 3.83
C ALA A 163 2.16 -2.62 4.95
N MET A 164 3.29 -1.90 4.92
CA MET A 164 3.56 -0.82 5.87
C MET A 164 2.61 0.35 5.63
N ALA A 165 2.35 0.70 4.37
CA ALA A 165 1.40 1.73 3.99
C ALA A 165 -0.02 1.38 4.48
N CYS A 166 -0.45 0.13 4.29
CA CYS A 166 -1.72 -0.40 4.80
C CYS A 166 -1.83 -0.23 6.33
N PHE A 167 -0.79 -0.62 7.07
CA PHE A 167 -0.78 -0.50 8.53
C PHE A 167 -0.97 0.95 8.98
N PHE A 168 -0.18 1.89 8.45
CA PHE A 168 -0.27 3.30 8.85
C PHE A 168 -1.56 3.97 8.37
N SER A 169 -2.13 3.57 7.22
CA SER A 169 -3.45 4.00 6.80
C SER A 169 -4.54 3.58 7.80
N LEU A 170 -4.52 2.30 8.20
CA LEU A 170 -5.45 1.78 9.20
C LEU A 170 -5.23 2.45 10.56
N ALA A 171 -3.99 2.76 10.94
CA ALA A 171 -3.67 3.48 12.18
C ALA A 171 -4.22 4.89 12.18
N GLY A 172 -4.11 5.60 11.06
CA GLY A 172 -4.72 6.92 10.86
C GLY A 172 -6.23 6.86 11.04
N VAL A 173 -6.90 5.92 10.36
CA VAL A 173 -8.36 5.72 10.44
C VAL A 173 -8.79 5.32 11.85
N TYR A 174 -8.13 4.36 12.49
CA TYR A 174 -8.45 3.91 13.85
C TYR A 174 -8.29 5.04 14.88
N SER A 175 -7.24 5.85 14.75
CA SER A 175 -7.05 7.02 15.61
C SER A 175 -8.14 8.07 15.37
N LEU A 176 -8.53 8.29 14.10
CA LEU A 176 -9.60 9.22 13.74
C LEU A 176 -10.95 8.81 14.35
N MET A 177 -11.29 7.52 14.29
CA MET A 177 -12.50 6.97 14.94
C MET A 177 -12.51 7.21 16.45
N GLY A 178 -11.35 7.15 17.09
CA GLY A 178 -11.21 7.32 18.55
C GLY A 178 -11.02 8.76 19.02
N LYS A 179 -11.06 9.75 18.11
CA LYS A 179 -10.61 11.14 18.37
C LYS A 179 -9.20 11.22 18.97
N GLY A 180 -8.36 10.23 18.69
CA GLY A 180 -7.00 10.14 19.20
C GLY A 180 -6.08 11.13 18.50
N LYS A 181 -5.17 11.76 19.26
CA LYS A 181 -4.16 12.69 18.72
C LYS A 181 -3.10 12.00 17.86
N ALA A 182 -3.01 10.66 17.89
CA ALA A 182 -2.06 9.90 17.08
C ALA A 182 -2.30 10.05 15.57
N VAL A 183 -3.49 10.50 15.14
CA VAL A 183 -3.79 10.75 13.72
C VAL A 183 -2.87 11.80 13.11
N PHE A 184 -2.44 12.80 13.89
CA PHE A 184 -1.58 13.90 13.42
C PHE A 184 -0.15 13.43 13.08
N PRO A 185 0.59 12.76 13.99
CA PRO A 185 1.90 12.24 13.63
C PRO A 185 1.81 11.14 12.58
N VAL A 186 0.79 10.27 12.62
CA VAL A 186 0.60 9.23 11.59
C VAL A 186 0.40 9.85 10.20
N ALA A 187 -0.50 10.83 10.07
CA ALA A 187 -0.73 11.51 8.79
C ALA A 187 0.51 12.27 8.30
N ALA A 188 1.31 12.84 9.21
CA ALA A 188 2.55 13.53 8.85
C ALA A 188 3.58 12.59 8.22
N ILE A 189 3.71 11.35 8.71
CA ILE A 189 4.75 10.41 8.23
C ILE A 189 4.35 9.57 7.02
N LEU A 190 3.08 9.58 6.60
CA LEU A 190 2.63 8.78 5.44
C LEU A 190 3.50 8.99 4.18
N PRO A 191 3.90 10.22 3.81
CA PRO A 191 4.79 10.44 2.66
C PRO A 191 6.16 9.75 2.76
N LEU A 192 6.68 9.49 3.97
CA LEU A 192 7.95 8.75 4.18
C LEU A 192 7.83 7.28 3.78
N ILE A 193 6.61 6.73 3.87
CA ILE A 193 6.31 5.35 3.48
C ILE A 193 6.09 5.30 1.98
N ARG A 194 5.22 6.18 1.48
CA ARG A 194 4.84 6.31 0.08
C ARG A 194 4.45 7.76 -0.19
N THR A 195 5.12 8.42 -1.12
CA THR A 195 4.89 9.86 -1.41
C THR A 195 3.48 10.14 -1.91
N ASP A 196 2.87 9.20 -2.62
CA ASP A 196 1.46 9.23 -3.06
C ASP A 196 0.44 9.27 -1.89
N PHE A 197 0.84 8.85 -0.68
CA PHE A 197 -0.05 8.86 0.49
C PHE A 197 -0.19 10.25 1.12
N ILE A 198 0.44 11.28 0.54
CA ILE A 198 0.09 12.68 0.83
C ILE A 198 -1.40 12.96 0.59
N LEU A 199 -2.01 12.26 -0.38
CA LEU A 199 -3.46 12.31 -0.62
C LEU A 199 -4.23 11.85 0.63
N LEU A 200 -3.83 10.72 1.22
CA LEU A 200 -4.48 10.22 2.43
C LEU A 200 -4.23 11.14 3.62
N SER A 201 -3.02 11.72 3.75
CA SER A 201 -2.73 12.74 4.78
C SER A 201 -3.70 13.92 4.66
N ALA A 202 -3.92 14.43 3.45
CA ALA A 202 -4.87 15.53 3.20
C ALA A 202 -6.31 15.14 3.56
N LEU A 203 -6.76 13.93 3.21
CA LEU A 203 -8.11 13.46 3.55
C LEU A 203 -8.31 13.29 5.06
N LEU A 204 -7.35 12.69 5.77
CA LEU A 204 -7.39 12.52 7.22
C LEU A 204 -7.39 13.88 7.94
N MET A 205 -6.54 14.80 7.50
CA MET A 205 -6.45 16.15 8.10
C MET A 205 -7.66 17.02 7.76
N GLY A 206 -8.18 16.93 6.54
CA GLY A 206 -9.43 17.60 6.16
C GLY A 206 -10.58 17.17 7.05
N HIS A 207 -10.74 15.87 7.29
CA HIS A 207 -11.76 15.38 8.23
C HIS A 207 -11.50 15.84 9.68
N ALA A 208 -10.25 15.76 10.16
CA ALA A 208 -9.90 16.20 11.51
C ALA A 208 -10.14 17.71 11.72
N TYR A 209 -9.90 18.53 10.69
CA TYR A 209 -10.16 19.96 10.68
C TYR A 209 -11.66 20.25 10.81
N LEU A 210 -12.49 19.59 9.99
CA LEU A 210 -13.95 19.70 10.06
C LEU A 210 -14.52 19.26 11.41
N ARG A 211 -13.82 18.37 12.13
CA ARG A 211 -14.17 17.90 13.47
C ARG A 211 -13.65 18.80 14.60
N GLY A 212 -13.07 19.95 14.28
CA GLY A 212 -12.69 20.99 15.25
C GLY A 212 -11.19 21.08 15.57
N SER A 213 -10.34 20.23 14.99
CA SER A 213 -8.88 20.29 15.22
C SER A 213 -8.20 21.36 14.36
N ARG A 214 -8.62 22.61 14.51
CA ARG A 214 -8.31 23.72 13.58
C ARG A 214 -6.82 24.08 13.47
N LEU A 215 -6.02 23.81 14.49
CA LEU A 215 -4.58 24.09 14.48
C LEU A 215 -3.74 22.84 14.20
N ALA A 216 -4.04 21.72 14.87
CA ALA A 216 -3.25 20.50 14.74
C ALA A 216 -3.34 19.87 13.33
N ALA A 217 -4.51 19.93 12.70
CA ALA A 217 -4.71 19.38 11.36
C ALA A 217 -3.88 20.09 10.28
N PRO A 218 -3.91 21.43 10.12
CA PRO A 218 -3.06 22.10 9.15
C PRO A 218 -1.57 21.97 9.48
N CYS A 219 -1.15 22.00 10.76
CA CYS A 219 0.25 21.77 11.11
C CYS A 219 0.75 20.39 10.69
N SER A 220 -0.06 19.34 10.90
CA SER A 220 0.27 17.99 10.46
C SER A 220 0.30 17.86 8.93
N LEU A 221 -0.64 18.51 8.22
CA LEU A 221 -0.64 18.54 6.75
C LEU A 221 0.58 19.27 6.20
N LEU A 222 0.95 20.41 6.78
CA LEU A 222 2.16 21.16 6.42
C LEU A 222 3.42 20.33 6.68
N ALA A 223 3.47 19.58 7.78
CA ALA A 223 4.56 18.65 8.04
C ALA A 223 4.62 17.53 6.99
N ALA A 224 3.47 16.97 6.59
CA ALA A 224 3.39 15.97 5.51
C ALA A 224 3.89 16.53 4.17
N ILE A 225 3.47 17.75 3.80
CA ILE A 225 3.93 18.45 2.60
C ILE A 225 5.43 18.71 2.67
N GLY A 226 5.93 19.18 3.80
CA GLY A 226 7.36 19.40 4.03
C GLY A 226 8.18 18.12 3.85
N LEU A 227 7.70 17.01 4.41
CA LEU A 227 8.33 15.69 4.22
C LEU A 227 8.27 15.22 2.77
N TYR A 228 7.13 15.38 2.10
CA TYR A 228 7.00 15.06 0.67
C TYR A 228 8.03 15.82 -0.19
N LEU A 229 8.15 17.14 0.01
CA LEU A 229 9.10 17.98 -0.72
C LEU A 229 10.55 17.59 -0.41
N LEU A 230 10.86 17.34 0.87
CA LEU A 230 12.19 16.92 1.31
C LEU A 230 12.59 15.59 0.67
N ILE A 231 11.71 14.59 0.71
CA ILE A 231 11.96 13.26 0.12
C ILE A 231 12.18 13.37 -1.38
N THR A 232 11.33 14.13 -2.07
CA THR A 232 11.41 14.31 -3.52
C THR A 232 12.75 14.93 -3.90
N ARG A 233 13.19 15.96 -3.18
CA ARG A 233 14.48 16.63 -3.39
C ARG A 233 15.68 15.73 -3.06
N MET A 234 15.63 15.00 -1.94
CA MET A 234 16.75 14.17 -1.48
C MET A 234 16.91 12.85 -2.23
N SER A 235 15.82 12.31 -2.80
CA SER A 235 15.85 11.00 -3.45
C SER A 235 16.18 11.07 -4.94
N GLY A 236 16.28 12.28 -5.50
CA GLY A 236 16.44 12.48 -6.96
C GLY A 236 15.31 11.83 -7.75
N GLY A 237 14.12 11.71 -7.14
CA GLY A 237 13.02 10.93 -7.69
C GLY A 237 12.59 11.47 -9.05
N TYR A 238 12.32 10.56 -9.98
CA TYR A 238 11.83 10.95 -11.30
C TYR A 238 10.53 11.76 -11.20
N GLY A 239 10.37 12.71 -12.12
CA GLY A 239 9.16 13.49 -12.24
C GLY A 239 7.95 12.61 -12.59
N TYR A 240 6.75 13.15 -12.34
CA TYR A 240 5.49 12.44 -12.58
C TYR A 240 5.37 11.91 -14.01
N LEU A 241 5.76 12.69 -15.02
CA LEU A 241 5.66 12.26 -16.42
C LEU A 241 6.55 11.05 -16.73
N THR A 242 7.79 11.03 -16.23
CA THR A 242 8.69 9.88 -16.38
C THR A 242 8.14 8.65 -15.67
N LEU A 243 7.64 8.81 -14.43
CA LEU A 243 6.96 7.75 -13.69
C LEU A 243 5.78 7.16 -14.47
N PHE A 244 4.93 8.04 -15.01
CA PHE A 244 3.73 7.65 -15.75
C PHE A 244 4.09 6.92 -17.04
N ASN A 245 5.01 7.48 -17.84
CA ASN A 245 5.45 6.87 -19.10
C ASN A 245 6.14 5.52 -18.83
N PHE A 246 7.05 5.44 -17.86
CA PHE A 246 7.72 4.18 -17.49
C PHE A 246 6.74 3.08 -17.04
N THR A 247 5.71 3.45 -16.27
CA THR A 247 4.80 2.49 -15.65
C THR A 247 3.69 2.05 -16.59
N PHE A 248 3.17 2.96 -17.41
CA PHE A 248 1.92 2.75 -18.15
C PHE A 248 2.07 2.81 -19.67
N MET A 249 3.16 3.34 -20.20
CA MET A 249 3.35 3.47 -21.64
C MET A 249 4.39 2.46 -22.15
N GLY A 250 3.93 1.51 -22.97
CA GLY A 250 4.79 0.53 -23.62
C GLY A 250 5.35 -0.55 -22.69
N SER A 251 6.40 -1.24 -23.15
CA SER A 251 7.13 -2.22 -22.33
C SER A 251 8.12 -1.50 -21.40
N PRO A 252 8.36 -2.00 -20.17
CA PRO A 252 9.29 -1.38 -19.23
C PRO A 252 10.65 -1.09 -19.88
N HIS A 253 11.06 0.18 -19.90
CA HIS A 253 12.32 0.60 -20.51
C HIS A 253 13.49 0.34 -19.54
N PRO A 254 14.54 -0.41 -19.92
CA PRO A 254 15.66 -0.70 -19.03
C PRO A 254 16.43 0.54 -18.55
N TYR A 255 16.30 1.66 -19.26
CA TYR A 255 16.95 2.93 -18.94
C TYR A 255 15.90 4.04 -18.71
N PRO A 256 15.35 4.16 -17.50
CA PRO A 256 14.31 5.14 -17.19
C PRO A 256 14.71 6.60 -17.39
N ALA A 257 16.00 6.93 -17.22
CA ALA A 257 16.49 8.30 -17.40
C ALA A 257 16.38 8.75 -18.87
N ASP A 258 16.42 7.79 -19.79
CA ASP A 258 16.48 8.02 -21.23
C ASP A 258 15.11 7.87 -21.92
N ILE A 259 14.03 7.76 -21.14
CA ILE A 259 12.67 7.65 -21.68
C ILE A 259 12.28 8.94 -22.39
N VAL A 260 11.84 8.79 -23.64
CA VAL A 260 11.17 9.86 -24.39
C VAL A 260 9.74 9.98 -23.88
N ILE A 261 9.42 11.12 -23.27
CA ILE A 261 8.08 11.42 -22.75
C ILE A 261 7.13 11.63 -23.93
N SER A 262 6.00 10.92 -23.95
CA SER A 262 4.99 11.13 -25.00
C SER A 262 4.45 12.57 -24.95
N THR A 263 4.40 13.19 -26.13
CA THR A 263 3.81 14.51 -26.36
C THR A 263 2.35 14.43 -26.79
N ARG A 264 1.82 13.24 -27.06
CA ARG A 264 0.44 13.04 -27.54
C ARG A 264 -0.51 12.88 -26.37
N PRO A 265 -1.52 13.76 -26.18
CA PRO A 265 -2.47 13.64 -25.08
C PRO A 265 -3.26 12.32 -25.07
N ALA A 266 -3.53 11.74 -26.25
CA ALA A 266 -4.25 10.48 -26.38
C ALA A 266 -3.54 9.30 -25.70
N ASP A 267 -2.20 9.30 -25.68
CA ASP A 267 -1.41 8.22 -25.07
C ASP A 267 -1.63 8.17 -23.55
N TYR A 268 -1.98 9.31 -22.93
CA TYR A 268 -2.30 9.38 -21.50
C TYR A 268 -3.71 8.90 -21.16
N LEU A 269 -4.62 8.82 -22.15
CA LEU A 269 -5.97 8.31 -21.93
C LEU A 269 -6.04 6.78 -22.01
N MET A 270 -5.16 6.16 -22.80
CA MET A 270 -5.16 4.71 -23.01
C MET A 270 -4.99 3.90 -21.71
N PRO A 271 -4.09 4.26 -20.76
CA PRO A 271 -3.99 3.56 -19.48
C PRO A 271 -5.29 3.58 -18.65
N TYR A 272 -6.06 4.67 -18.69
CA TYR A 272 -7.36 4.73 -18.01
C TYR A 272 -8.40 3.85 -18.69
N TRP A 273 -8.37 3.75 -20.03
CA TRP A 273 -9.25 2.84 -20.75
C TRP A 273 -8.96 1.37 -20.40
N VAL A 274 -7.68 0.99 -20.35
CA VAL A 274 -7.26 -0.35 -19.91
C VAL A 274 -7.71 -0.61 -18.48
N LEU A 275 -7.45 0.34 -17.56
CA LEU A 275 -7.92 0.26 -16.18
C LEU A 275 -9.42 0.03 -16.08
N LEU A 276 -10.25 0.76 -16.83
CA LEU A 276 -11.70 0.63 -16.77
C LEU A 276 -12.18 -0.77 -17.20
N ASN A 277 -11.59 -1.32 -18.26
CA ASN A 277 -11.91 -2.67 -18.73
C ASN A 277 -11.49 -3.73 -17.70
N ASP A 278 -10.30 -3.58 -17.12
CA ASP A 278 -9.78 -4.53 -16.12
C ASP A 278 -10.57 -4.46 -14.82
N LEU A 279 -10.98 -3.27 -14.39
CA LEU A 279 -11.67 -3.06 -13.11
C LEU A 279 -13.02 -3.77 -13.04
N VAL A 280 -13.78 -3.80 -14.14
CA VAL A 280 -15.09 -4.50 -14.22
C VAL A 280 -14.92 -6.02 -14.03
N LEU A 281 -13.79 -6.58 -14.44
CA LEU A 281 -13.53 -8.02 -14.41
C LEU A 281 -12.87 -8.50 -13.10
N ARG A 282 -12.48 -7.59 -12.21
CA ARG A 282 -11.77 -7.90 -10.97
C ARG A 282 -12.72 -8.13 -9.81
N SER A 283 -12.49 -9.19 -9.04
CA SER A 283 -13.29 -9.55 -7.85
C SER A 283 -13.36 -8.46 -6.77
N HIS A 284 -12.33 -7.62 -6.64
CA HIS A 284 -12.30 -6.54 -5.65
C HIS A 284 -13.27 -5.41 -6.00
N ALA A 285 -13.58 -5.19 -7.28
CA ALA A 285 -14.54 -4.17 -7.69
C ALA A 285 -15.94 -4.44 -7.13
N ALA A 286 -16.28 -5.71 -6.88
CA ALA A 286 -17.54 -6.09 -6.24
C ALA A 286 -17.72 -5.41 -4.86
N ILE A 287 -16.65 -5.25 -4.08
CA ILE A 287 -16.72 -4.56 -2.77
C ILE A 287 -17.18 -3.11 -2.95
N TYR A 288 -16.60 -2.41 -3.93
CA TYR A 288 -16.93 -1.01 -4.22
C TYR A 288 -18.35 -0.87 -4.80
N VAL A 289 -18.76 -1.78 -5.70
CA VAL A 289 -20.11 -1.79 -6.30
C VAL A 289 -21.16 -2.02 -5.21
N VAL A 290 -20.96 -3.01 -4.34
CA VAL A 290 -21.87 -3.27 -3.21
C VAL A 290 -21.94 -2.06 -2.27
N ALA A 291 -20.80 -1.42 -1.99
CA ALA A 291 -20.77 -0.24 -1.15
C ALA A 291 -21.57 0.93 -1.75
N LEU A 292 -21.42 1.19 -3.05
CA LEU A 292 -22.19 2.21 -3.75
C LEU A 292 -23.68 1.89 -3.79
N TYR A 293 -24.05 0.62 -3.98
CA TYR A 293 -25.43 0.17 -3.93
C TYR A 293 -26.07 0.39 -2.54
N LEU A 294 -25.38 -0.01 -1.46
CA LEU A 294 -25.84 0.24 -0.10
C LEU A 294 -25.92 1.73 0.23
N LEU A 295 -24.97 2.54 -0.26
CA LEU A 295 -24.99 3.99 -0.14
C LEU A 295 -26.18 4.60 -0.89
N TRP A 296 -26.56 4.08 -2.05
CA TRP A 296 -27.74 4.52 -2.78
C TRP A 296 -29.02 4.21 -2.00
N LEU A 297 -29.14 3.01 -1.42
CA LEU A 297 -30.31 2.60 -0.64
C LEU A 297 -30.49 3.39 0.66
N ARG A 298 -29.40 3.75 1.36
CA ARG A 298 -29.46 4.33 2.73
C ARG A 298 -28.64 5.60 2.95
N GLY A 299 -28.22 6.27 1.88
CA GLY A 299 -27.21 7.33 1.97
C GLY A 299 -27.56 8.50 2.87
N GLY A 300 -28.85 8.86 2.99
CA GLY A 300 -29.28 9.91 3.91
C GLY A 300 -29.05 9.56 5.38
N GLN A 301 -29.39 8.34 5.79
CA GLN A 301 -29.27 7.88 7.18
C GLN A 301 -27.82 7.54 7.55
N GLU A 302 -27.08 6.91 6.65
CA GLU A 302 -25.71 6.47 6.92
C GLU A 302 -24.73 7.64 6.97
N ARG A 303 -24.91 8.70 6.18
CA ARG A 303 -24.04 9.90 6.22
C ARG A 303 -23.98 10.58 7.58
N ALA A 304 -25.04 10.45 8.39
CA ALA A 304 -25.09 10.99 9.75
C ALA A 304 -24.32 10.13 10.78
N ARG A 305 -23.98 8.89 10.44
CA ARG A 305 -23.28 7.97 11.34
C ARG A 305 -21.80 8.32 11.46
N ARG A 306 -21.22 8.04 12.64
CA ARG A 306 -19.82 8.39 12.94
C ARG A 306 -18.84 7.54 12.13
N GLU A 307 -19.27 6.36 11.71
CA GLU A 307 -18.51 5.34 11.00
C GLU A 307 -18.39 5.63 9.50
N PHE A 308 -19.28 6.47 8.95
CA PHE A 308 -19.38 6.74 7.51
C PHE A 308 -18.09 7.29 6.90
N TYR A 309 -17.56 8.37 7.46
CA TYR A 309 -16.34 9.00 6.94
C TYR A 309 -15.09 8.10 7.04
N PRO A 310 -14.77 7.52 8.21
CA PRO A 310 -13.56 6.68 8.35
C PRO A 310 -13.64 5.36 7.59
N LEU A 311 -14.81 4.74 7.47
CA LEU A 311 -14.93 3.40 6.86
C LEU A 311 -15.31 3.43 5.38
N LEU A 312 -15.95 4.49 4.88
CA LEU A 312 -16.41 4.57 3.49
C LEU A 312 -15.82 5.77 2.74
N ALA A 313 -16.11 7.00 3.19
CA ALA A 313 -15.84 8.19 2.37
C ALA A 313 -14.33 8.40 2.12
N ILE A 314 -13.51 8.32 3.17
CA ILE A 314 -12.05 8.49 3.03
C ILE A 314 -11.45 7.39 2.15
N PRO A 315 -11.71 6.08 2.38
CA PRO A 315 -11.26 5.00 1.49
C PRO A 315 -11.66 5.15 0.02
N ILE A 316 -12.92 5.51 -0.25
CA ILE A 316 -13.42 5.69 -1.63
C ILE A 316 -12.72 6.87 -2.30
N VAL A 317 -12.66 8.03 -1.64
CA VAL A 317 -12.04 9.23 -2.22
C VAL A 317 -10.54 9.02 -2.41
N PHE A 318 -9.87 8.33 -1.48
CA PHE A 318 -8.48 7.94 -1.65
C PHE A 318 -8.28 7.02 -2.85
N THR A 319 -9.08 5.96 -2.96
CA THR A 319 -9.00 5.00 -4.08
C THR A 319 -9.21 5.72 -5.41
N ALA A 320 -10.27 6.53 -5.52
CA ALA A 320 -10.57 7.29 -6.73
C ALA A 320 -9.46 8.28 -7.08
N GLY A 321 -8.99 9.07 -6.11
CA GLY A 321 -7.90 10.02 -6.33
C GLY A 321 -6.58 9.33 -6.71
N HIS A 322 -6.26 8.19 -6.11
CA HIS A 322 -5.08 7.42 -6.47
C HIS A 322 -5.20 6.82 -7.87
N LEU A 323 -6.36 6.27 -8.26
CA LEU A 323 -6.59 5.76 -9.63
C LEU A 323 -6.54 6.87 -10.67
N LEU A 324 -7.01 8.07 -10.33
CA LEU A 324 -6.91 9.26 -11.19
C LEU A 324 -5.46 9.71 -11.39
N LEU A 325 -4.61 9.63 -10.35
CA LEU A 325 -3.20 10.00 -10.46
C LEU A 325 -2.34 8.88 -11.06
N PHE A 326 -2.68 7.62 -10.80
CA PHE A 326 -1.93 6.45 -11.23
C PHE A 326 -2.94 5.38 -11.64
N PRO A 327 -3.22 5.21 -12.95
CA PRO A 327 -4.20 4.24 -13.45
C PRO A 327 -3.70 2.80 -13.36
N SER A 328 -3.42 2.34 -12.14
CA SER A 328 -2.94 1.00 -11.82
C SER A 328 -4.00 0.23 -11.06
N ASP A 329 -4.37 -0.94 -11.57
CA ASP A 329 -5.31 -1.86 -10.95
C ASP A 329 -4.66 -2.79 -9.90
N GLN A 330 -3.42 -2.51 -9.50
CA GLN A 330 -2.68 -3.31 -8.53
C GLN A 330 -3.37 -3.24 -7.15
N TYR A 331 -4.18 -4.26 -6.87
CA TYR A 331 -5.02 -4.34 -5.67
C TYR A 331 -4.25 -4.17 -4.35
N ARG A 332 -2.95 -4.51 -4.33
CA ARG A 332 -2.06 -4.33 -3.17
C ARG A 332 -2.04 -2.89 -2.63
N PHE A 333 -2.30 -1.89 -3.46
CA PHE A 333 -2.39 -0.48 -3.05
C PHE A 333 -3.68 -0.15 -2.28
N PHE A 334 -4.73 -0.95 -2.49
CA PHE A 334 -6.08 -0.67 -2.03
C PHE A 334 -6.56 -1.63 -0.94
N VAL A 335 -5.73 -2.55 -0.44
CA VAL A 335 -6.11 -3.53 0.59
C VAL A 335 -6.73 -2.85 1.82
N PHE A 336 -6.15 -1.75 2.32
CA PHE A 336 -6.73 -1.02 3.45
C PHE A 336 -8.07 -0.37 3.08
N SER A 337 -8.23 0.13 1.85
CA SER A 337 -9.46 0.79 1.42
C SER A 337 -10.57 -0.24 1.27
N ALA A 338 -10.28 -1.33 0.55
CA ALA A 338 -11.19 -2.44 0.36
C ALA A 338 -11.62 -3.07 1.70
N SER A 339 -10.69 -3.22 2.67
CA SER A 339 -11.04 -3.79 3.97
C SER A 339 -11.95 -2.90 4.80
N LEU A 340 -11.69 -1.59 4.83
CA LEU A 340 -12.58 -0.63 5.52
C LEU A 340 -13.97 -0.56 4.88
N ILE A 341 -14.03 -0.52 3.55
CA ILE A 341 -15.29 -0.49 2.80
C ILE A 341 -16.08 -1.78 3.01
N LEU A 342 -15.41 -2.94 3.00
CA LEU A 342 -16.07 -4.22 3.27
C LEU A 342 -16.63 -4.27 4.71
N VAL A 343 -15.86 -3.79 5.69
CA VAL A 343 -16.34 -3.68 7.08
C VAL A 343 -17.55 -2.75 7.18
N TRP A 344 -17.56 -1.62 6.44
CA TRP A 344 -18.72 -0.75 6.37
C TRP A 344 -19.94 -1.46 5.76
N CYS A 345 -19.77 -2.18 4.64
CA CYS A 345 -20.86 -2.93 4.00
C CYS A 345 -21.47 -3.95 4.96
N LEU A 346 -20.63 -4.72 5.66
CA LEU A 346 -21.08 -5.70 6.65
C LEU A 346 -21.78 -5.02 7.83
N HIS A 347 -21.28 -3.88 8.30
CA HIS A 347 -21.92 -3.11 9.37
C HIS A 347 -23.33 -2.65 9.00
N VAL A 348 -23.50 -2.08 7.80
CA VAL A 348 -24.81 -1.65 7.28
C VAL A 348 -25.74 -2.85 7.09
N ALA A 349 -25.25 -3.96 6.51
CA ALA A 349 -26.04 -5.16 6.28
C ALA A 349 -26.58 -5.77 7.58
N GLN A 350 -25.82 -5.71 8.67
CA GLN A 350 -26.33 -6.15 9.97
C GLN A 350 -27.38 -5.23 10.55
N GLY A 351 -27.25 -3.92 10.33
CA GLY A 351 -28.29 -2.96 10.66
C GLY A 351 -29.59 -3.22 9.89
N LEU A 352 -29.53 -3.81 8.68
CA LEU A 352 -30.72 -4.26 7.94
C LEU A 352 -31.40 -5.44 8.66
N ARG A 353 -30.61 -6.46 9.00
CA ARG A 353 -31.14 -7.68 9.64
C ARG A 353 -31.77 -7.42 11.01
N GLN A 354 -31.29 -6.44 11.75
CA GLN A 354 -31.86 -6.07 13.05
C GLN A 354 -33.13 -5.21 12.93
N ALA A 355 -33.34 -4.53 11.80
CA ALA A 355 -34.52 -3.70 11.55
C ALA A 355 -35.71 -4.49 10.98
N ASP A 356 -35.50 -5.71 10.49
CA ASP A 356 -36.54 -6.59 9.97
C ASP A 356 -36.47 -7.98 10.63
N PRO A 357 -37.13 -8.17 11.80
CA PRO A 357 -37.13 -9.43 12.53
C PRO A 357 -37.89 -10.56 11.82
N SER A 358 -38.62 -10.26 10.73
CA SER A 358 -39.52 -11.21 10.06
C SER A 358 -38.85 -12.10 9.01
N ALA A 359 -37.56 -11.89 8.74
CA ALA A 359 -36.77 -12.63 7.75
C ALA A 359 -35.75 -13.62 8.35
N ALA A 360 -35.91 -14.01 9.63
CA ALA A 360 -35.01 -14.93 10.35
C ALA A 360 -35.63 -16.31 10.56
#